data_AF-A0AB39RWZ7-F1
#
_entry.id   AF-A0AB39RWZ7-F1
#
_cell.length_a   1.000
_cell.length_b   1.000
_cell.length_c   1.000
_cell.angle_alpha   90.00
_cell.angle_beta   90.00
_cell.angle_gamma   90.00
#
_symmetry.space_group_name_H-M   'P 1'
#
loop_
_entity.id
_entity.type
_entity.pdbx_description
1 polymer ?
#
loop_
_entity_poly.entity_id
_entity_poly.type
_entity_poly.pdbx_seq_one_letter_code
_entity_poly.pdbx_strand_id
1 'polypeptide(L)'
;MKRVGFLVVFTEDHQMEDFRRIQAAQQAAGVDVELVTASEAVRLNPLLSERAILAAAWAREAYACDPAAIVRGYAAAAQDAGAIVRTETLVTGIDPDGQLHTPTGSILADTIVCAAGPWSRTVASLADVDLPVTTYPIELLLTVRPEFHDVIPGAIHVDGTSRVQTITDQDPRDWQLCCAGSPNRPTFPV
;
A
#
# COMPACT_ATOMS: atom_id res chain seq x y z
N MET A 1 -3.56 -16.96 0.63
CA MET A 1 -4.19 -15.93 -0.21
C MET A 1 -5.61 -16.37 -0.55
N LYS A 2 -6.55 -15.45 -0.73
CA LYS A 2 -7.93 -15.77 -1.15
C LYS A 2 -8.32 -14.89 -2.34
N ARG A 3 -8.80 -15.50 -3.43
CA ARG A 3 -9.32 -14.76 -4.59
C ARG A 3 -10.70 -14.25 -4.25
N VAL A 4 -10.81 -12.95 -4.00
CA VAL A 4 -12.05 -12.29 -3.56
C VAL A 4 -12.43 -11.13 -4.47
N GLY A 5 -11.54 -10.77 -5.40
CA GLY A 5 -11.65 -9.61 -6.28
C GLY A 5 -11.45 -8.28 -5.56
N PHE A 6 -11.43 -7.20 -6.34
CA PHE A 6 -11.20 -5.85 -5.83
C PHE A 6 -11.89 -4.79 -6.70
N LEU A 7 -12.44 -3.76 -6.06
CA LEU A 7 -13.13 -2.65 -6.69
C LEU A 7 -12.31 -1.36 -6.55
N VAL A 8 -12.13 -0.63 -7.66
CA VAL A 8 -11.71 0.78 -7.63
C VAL A 8 -12.94 1.61 -7.96
N VAL A 9 -13.43 2.42 -7.01
CA VAL A 9 -14.68 3.16 -7.16
C VAL A 9 -14.44 4.56 -7.73
N PHE A 10 -15.38 5.02 -8.55
CA PHE A 10 -15.37 6.32 -9.21
C PHE A 10 -16.60 7.13 -8.78
N THR A 11 -16.40 8.40 -8.47
CA THR A 11 -17.43 9.36 -8.04
C THR A 11 -17.57 10.55 -8.98
N GLU A 12 -16.61 10.72 -9.90
CA GLU A 12 -16.60 11.79 -10.90
C GLU A 12 -16.39 11.25 -12.32
N ASP A 13 -16.95 11.92 -13.32
CA ASP A 13 -16.89 11.46 -14.72
C ASP A 13 -15.45 11.36 -15.26
N HIS A 14 -14.59 12.31 -14.88
CA HIS A 14 -13.20 12.35 -15.34
C HIS A 14 -12.41 11.09 -14.92
N GLN A 15 -12.72 10.53 -13.74
CA GLN A 15 -12.08 9.32 -13.23
C GLN A 15 -12.42 8.09 -14.09
N MET A 16 -13.66 8.00 -14.56
CA MET A 16 -14.09 6.94 -15.47
C MET A 16 -13.45 7.09 -16.84
N GLU A 17 -13.32 8.32 -17.34
CA GLU A 17 -12.61 8.58 -18.59
C GLU A 17 -11.13 8.18 -18.50
N ASP A 18 -10.46 8.54 -17.42
CA ASP A 18 -9.08 8.17 -17.16
C ASP A 18 -8.91 6.65 -17.12
N PHE A 19 -9.81 5.93 -16.43
CA PHE A 19 -9.82 4.47 -16.43
C PHE A 19 -10.02 3.88 -17.83
N ARG A 20 -11.00 4.37 -18.61
CA ARG A 20 -11.24 3.89 -19.99
C ARG A 20 -10.02 4.04 -20.89
N ARG A 21 -9.22 5.09 -20.70
CA ARG A 21 -7.98 5.28 -21.48
C ARG A 21 -6.92 4.21 -21.20
N ILE A 22 -6.87 3.67 -19.98
CA ILE A 22 -5.86 2.69 -19.57
C ILE A 22 -6.37 1.23 -19.57
N GLN A 23 -7.69 1.02 -19.63
CA GLN A 23 -8.31 -0.30 -19.51
C GLN A 23 -7.75 -1.32 -20.51
N ALA A 24 -7.66 -0.97 -21.79
CA ALA A 24 -7.16 -1.88 -22.81
C ALA A 24 -5.69 -2.28 -22.56
N ALA A 25 -4.87 -1.35 -22.06
CA ALA A 25 -3.49 -1.62 -21.70
C ALA A 25 -3.39 -2.55 -20.48
N GLN A 26 -4.26 -2.38 -19.48
CA GLN A 26 -4.35 -3.29 -18.33
C GLN A 26 -4.77 -4.70 -18.76
N GLN A 27 -5.77 -4.82 -19.62
CA GLN A 27 -6.23 -6.10 -20.16
C GLN A 27 -5.15 -6.79 -21.01
N ALA A 28 -4.42 -6.03 -21.84
CA ALA A 28 -3.29 -6.54 -22.59
C ALA A 28 -2.13 -7.02 -21.69
N ALA A 29 -1.98 -6.42 -20.50
CA ALA A 29 -1.04 -6.86 -19.47
C ALA A 29 -1.56 -8.07 -18.65
N GLY A 30 -2.72 -8.64 -19.01
CA GLY A 30 -3.29 -9.81 -18.36
C GLY A 30 -4.14 -9.50 -17.11
N VAL A 31 -4.50 -8.23 -16.88
CA VAL A 31 -5.40 -7.86 -15.78
C VAL A 31 -6.84 -7.94 -16.28
N ASP A 32 -7.60 -8.93 -15.80
CA ASP A 32 -9.03 -9.05 -16.06
C ASP A 32 -9.80 -7.97 -15.27
N VAL A 33 -9.95 -6.80 -15.91
CA VAL A 33 -10.62 -5.64 -15.34
C VAL A 33 -11.75 -5.15 -16.24
N GLU A 34 -12.92 -4.95 -15.66
CA GLU A 34 -14.12 -4.47 -16.33
C GLU A 34 -14.72 -3.25 -15.60
N LEU A 35 -15.31 -2.32 -16.35
CA LEU A 35 -16.08 -1.22 -15.76
C LEU A 35 -17.48 -1.76 -15.44
N VAL A 36 -17.90 -1.64 -14.18
CA VAL A 36 -19.23 -2.04 -13.69
C VAL A 36 -20.00 -0.82 -13.22
N THR A 37 -21.33 -0.88 -13.36
CA THR A 37 -22.26 0.13 -12.86
C THR A 37 -22.22 0.22 -11.32
N ALA A 38 -22.71 1.33 -10.77
CA ALA A 38 -22.89 1.47 -9.32
C ALA A 38 -23.71 0.32 -8.71
N SER A 39 -24.82 -0.06 -9.37
CA SER A 39 -25.68 -1.16 -8.90
C SER A 39 -24.96 -2.52 -8.90
N GLU A 40 -24.12 -2.78 -9.91
CA GLU A 40 -23.28 -3.99 -9.97
C GLU A 40 -22.23 -4.00 -8.87
N ALA A 41 -21.57 -2.86 -8.63
CA ALA A 41 -20.60 -2.70 -7.57
C ALA A 41 -21.22 -2.96 -6.18
N VAL A 42 -22.43 -2.47 -5.91
CA VAL A 42 -23.16 -2.74 -4.65
C VAL A 42 -23.55 -4.21 -4.50
N ARG A 43 -23.89 -4.90 -5.60
CA ARG A 43 -24.13 -6.36 -5.55
C ARG A 43 -22.86 -7.13 -5.19
N LEU A 44 -21.69 -6.66 -5.62
CA LEU A 44 -20.39 -7.26 -5.31
C LEU A 44 -19.94 -6.93 -3.89
N ASN A 45 -20.08 -5.67 -3.48
CA ASN A 45 -19.73 -5.17 -2.15
C ASN A 45 -20.91 -4.36 -1.55
N PRO A 46 -21.74 -4.99 -0.69
CA PRO A 46 -22.90 -4.34 -0.07
C PRO A 46 -22.59 -3.20 0.90
N LEU A 47 -21.30 -2.95 1.23
CA LEU A 47 -20.90 -1.80 2.05
C LEU A 47 -20.81 -0.51 1.23
N LEU A 48 -20.86 -0.60 -0.10
CA LEU A 48 -20.92 0.57 -0.98
C LEU A 48 -22.32 1.17 -0.99
N SER A 49 -22.39 2.49 -1.14
CA SER A 49 -23.64 3.22 -1.37
C SER A 49 -23.79 3.50 -2.85
N GLU A 50 -24.85 2.96 -3.47
CA GLU A 50 -25.16 3.20 -4.88
C GLU A 50 -25.31 4.69 -5.22
N ARG A 51 -25.78 5.49 -4.25
CA ARG A 51 -25.95 6.94 -4.40
C ARG A 51 -24.64 7.72 -4.34
N ALA A 52 -23.58 7.12 -3.80
CA ALA A 52 -22.31 7.78 -3.55
C ALA A 52 -21.27 7.52 -4.64
N ILE A 53 -21.53 6.62 -5.59
CA ILE A 53 -20.59 6.25 -6.66
C ILE A 53 -21.28 6.30 -8.03
N LEU A 54 -20.52 6.58 -9.07
CA LEU A 54 -20.97 6.53 -10.47
C LEU A 54 -20.76 5.14 -11.07
N ALA A 55 -19.60 4.54 -10.81
CA ALA A 55 -19.18 3.24 -11.33
C ALA A 55 -18.00 2.69 -10.52
N ALA A 56 -17.55 1.48 -10.86
CA ALA A 56 -16.30 0.94 -10.36
C ALA A 56 -15.55 0.15 -11.44
N ALA A 57 -14.23 0.12 -11.37
CA ALA A 57 -13.43 -0.89 -12.06
C ALA A 57 -13.37 -2.14 -11.19
N TRP A 58 -13.75 -3.29 -11.76
CA TRP A 58 -13.81 -4.57 -11.08
C TRP A 58 -12.69 -5.48 -11.57
N ALA A 59 -11.78 -5.83 -10.67
CA ALA A 59 -10.73 -6.82 -10.92
C ALA A 59 -11.12 -8.15 -10.27
N ARG A 60 -11.74 -9.04 -11.04
CA ARG A 60 -12.30 -10.32 -10.56
C ARG A 60 -11.25 -11.24 -9.95
N GLU A 61 -10.06 -11.25 -10.54
CA GLU A 61 -8.99 -12.16 -10.15
C GLU A 61 -8.13 -11.65 -9.00
N ALA A 62 -8.42 -10.48 -8.45
CA ALA A 62 -7.64 -9.92 -7.36
C ALA A 62 -7.74 -10.76 -6.07
N TYR A 63 -6.66 -10.72 -5.28
CA TYR A 63 -6.52 -11.51 -4.07
C TYR A 63 -6.49 -10.62 -2.83
N ALA A 64 -7.23 -11.04 -1.81
CA ALA A 64 -6.93 -10.65 -0.45
C ALA A 64 -5.73 -11.46 0.05
N CYS A 65 -4.73 -10.77 0.55
CA CYS A 65 -3.52 -11.38 1.07
C CYS A 65 -3.10 -10.75 2.40
N ASP A 66 -2.32 -11.52 3.17
CA ASP A 66 -1.54 -11.02 4.30
C ASP A 66 -0.12 -10.79 3.77
N PRO A 67 0.30 -9.52 3.56
CA PRO A 67 1.62 -9.21 3.05
C PRO A 67 2.75 -9.75 3.94
N ALA A 68 2.56 -9.75 5.26
CA ALA A 68 3.56 -10.24 6.19
C ALA A 68 3.72 -11.77 6.09
N ALA A 69 2.62 -12.50 5.91
CA ALA A 69 2.69 -13.95 5.66
C ALA A 69 3.38 -14.26 4.33
N ILE A 70 3.15 -13.46 3.29
CA ILE A 70 3.84 -13.62 2.00
C ILE A 70 5.34 -13.46 2.17
N VAL A 71 5.79 -12.38 2.82
CA VAL A 71 7.21 -12.10 3.05
C VAL A 71 7.86 -13.21 3.87
N ARG A 72 7.20 -13.67 4.95
CA ARG A 72 7.69 -14.80 5.75
C ARG A 72 7.80 -16.09 4.93
N GLY A 73 6.83 -16.35 4.05
CA GLY A 73 6.85 -17.50 3.15
C GLY A 73 8.05 -17.47 2.19
N TYR A 74 8.33 -16.32 1.56
CA TYR A 74 9.50 -16.16 0.70
C TYR A 74 10.82 -16.25 1.47
N ALA A 75 10.90 -15.66 2.66
CA ALA A 75 12.10 -15.75 3.50
C ALA A 75 12.41 -17.22 3.88
N ALA A 76 11.40 -17.97 4.31
CA ALA A 76 11.55 -19.39 4.62
C ALA A 76 12.00 -20.20 3.39
N ALA A 77 11.33 -20.02 2.24
CA ALA A 77 11.69 -20.71 1.00
C ALA A 77 13.12 -20.37 0.53
N ALA A 78 13.56 -19.12 0.70
CA ALA A 78 14.93 -18.72 0.38
C ALA A 78 15.95 -19.39 1.33
N GLN A 79 15.63 -19.47 2.62
CA GLN A 79 16.47 -20.17 3.60
C GLN A 79 16.56 -21.68 3.31
N ASP A 80 15.45 -22.31 2.95
CA ASP A 80 15.40 -23.72 2.53
C ASP A 80 16.26 -23.96 1.27
N ALA A 81 16.37 -22.96 0.40
CA ALA A 81 17.24 -22.96 -0.77
C ALA A 81 18.71 -22.57 -0.47
N GLY A 82 19.06 -22.31 0.80
CA GLY A 82 20.43 -22.03 1.25
C GLY A 82 20.76 -20.55 1.45
N ALA A 83 19.81 -19.63 1.30
CA ALA A 83 20.04 -18.22 1.59
C ALA A 83 20.21 -17.97 3.10
N ILE A 84 21.06 -17.01 3.46
CA ILE A 84 21.24 -16.57 4.84
C ILE A 84 20.44 -15.28 5.05
N VAL A 85 19.41 -15.33 5.90
CA VAL A 85 18.62 -14.16 6.28
C VAL A 85 19.12 -13.64 7.63
N ARG A 86 19.61 -12.40 7.66
CA ARG A 86 20.06 -11.71 8.88
C ARG A 86 19.16 -10.52 9.16
N THR A 87 18.23 -10.67 10.10
CA THR A 87 17.44 -9.54 10.63
C THR A 87 18.25 -8.74 11.64
N GLU A 88 17.78 -7.54 12.00
CA GLU A 88 18.43 -6.68 13.00
C GLU A 88 19.91 -6.36 12.67
N THR A 89 20.26 -6.48 11.39
CA THR A 89 21.62 -6.26 10.86
C THR A 89 21.61 -5.00 10.02
N LEU A 90 21.78 -3.85 10.68
CA LEU A 90 21.80 -2.56 10.02
C LEU A 90 23.08 -2.42 9.18
N VAL A 91 22.93 -2.07 7.91
CA VAL A 91 24.05 -1.64 7.05
C VAL A 91 24.37 -0.19 7.37
N THR A 92 25.63 0.09 7.71
CA THR A 92 26.12 1.41 8.13
C THR A 92 27.14 2.02 7.17
N GLY A 93 27.60 1.26 6.17
CA GLY A 93 28.54 1.71 5.15
C GLY A 93 28.66 0.68 4.04
N ILE A 94 29.02 1.13 2.83
CA ILE A 94 29.23 0.26 1.67
C ILE A 94 30.47 0.77 0.92
N ASP A 95 31.52 -0.05 0.85
CA ASP A 95 32.76 0.31 0.16
C ASP A 95 32.70 -0.05 -1.34
N PRO A 96 33.48 0.61 -2.21
CA PRO A 96 33.50 0.34 -3.65
C PRO A 96 33.90 -1.09 -4.05
N ASP A 97 34.59 -1.81 -3.17
CA ASP A 97 34.99 -3.21 -3.37
C ASP A 97 33.91 -4.23 -2.97
N GLY A 98 32.73 -3.75 -2.56
CA GLY A 98 31.59 -4.59 -2.18
C GLY A 98 31.56 -4.99 -0.70
N GLN A 99 32.39 -4.37 0.15
CA GLN A 99 32.33 -4.59 1.59
C GLN A 99 31.20 -3.77 2.25
N LEU A 100 30.21 -4.45 2.81
CA LEU A 100 29.17 -3.85 3.65
C LEU A 100 29.59 -3.85 5.11
N HIS A 101 29.42 -2.70 5.78
CA HIS A 101 29.70 -2.56 7.20
C HIS A 101 28.42 -2.69 8.02
N THR A 102 28.51 -3.41 9.14
CA THR A 102 27.43 -3.53 10.13
C THR A 102 28.01 -3.39 11.54
N PRO A 103 27.19 -3.10 12.57
CA PRO A 103 27.67 -3.03 13.95
C PRO A 103 28.34 -4.31 14.47
N THR A 104 28.07 -5.45 13.84
CA THR A 104 28.59 -6.78 14.26
C THR A 104 29.73 -7.29 13.38
N GLY A 105 30.25 -6.47 12.48
CA GLY A 105 31.29 -6.82 11.52
C GLY A 105 30.87 -6.58 10.08
N SER A 106 31.78 -6.87 9.14
CA SER A 106 31.59 -6.58 7.72
C SER A 106 31.25 -7.83 6.92
N ILE A 107 30.56 -7.64 5.79
CA ILE A 107 30.14 -8.70 4.86
C ILE A 107 30.66 -8.31 3.49
N LEU A 108 31.46 -9.18 2.86
CA LEU A 108 31.92 -8.97 1.48
C LEU A 108 30.92 -9.60 0.51
N ALA A 109 30.53 -8.86 -0.53
CA ALA A 109 29.65 -9.35 -1.58
C ALA A 109 30.12 -8.90 -2.96
N ASP A 110 30.10 -9.81 -3.94
CA ASP A 110 30.41 -9.48 -5.34
C ASP A 110 29.32 -8.62 -5.99
N THR A 111 28.09 -8.67 -5.47
CA THR A 111 26.94 -7.92 -5.97
C THR A 111 26.02 -7.54 -4.82
N ILE A 112 25.59 -6.28 -4.82
CA ILE A 112 24.70 -5.72 -3.81
C ILE A 112 23.42 -5.24 -4.50
N VAL A 113 22.27 -5.66 -4.00
CA VAL A 113 20.96 -5.21 -4.49
C VAL A 113 20.29 -4.38 -3.38
N CYS A 114 20.00 -3.12 -3.67
CA CYS A 114 19.24 -2.27 -2.74
C CYS A 114 17.73 -2.58 -2.84
N ALA A 115 17.21 -3.31 -1.86
CA ALA A 115 15.79 -3.63 -1.71
C ALA A 115 15.18 -3.02 -0.44
N ALA A 116 15.66 -1.84 -0.03
CA ALA A 116 15.35 -1.21 1.26
C ALA A 116 14.06 -0.37 1.27
N GLY A 117 13.19 -0.51 0.26
CA GLY A 117 11.90 0.19 0.18
C GLY A 117 12.03 1.70 0.38
N PRO A 118 11.30 2.32 1.34
CA PRO A 118 11.38 3.76 1.58
C PRO A 118 12.76 4.25 2.03
N TRP A 119 13.61 3.37 2.59
CA TRP A 119 14.98 3.71 3.02
C TRP A 119 16.01 3.59 1.90
N SER A 120 15.61 3.26 0.66
CA SER A 120 16.54 3.00 -0.44
C SER A 120 17.46 4.18 -0.74
N ARG A 121 16.98 5.43 -0.64
CA ARG A 121 17.84 6.61 -0.79
C ARG A 121 18.93 6.65 0.27
N THR A 122 18.57 6.46 1.53
CA THR A 122 19.52 6.43 2.66
C THR A 122 20.54 5.32 2.48
N VAL A 123 20.11 4.10 2.15
CA VAL A 123 21.03 2.96 1.95
C VAL A 123 21.95 3.20 0.75
N ALA A 124 21.45 3.73 -0.37
CA ALA A 124 22.26 4.00 -1.55
C ALA A 124 23.30 5.12 -1.31
N SER A 125 22.98 6.11 -0.48
CA SER A 125 23.94 7.16 -0.10
C SER A 125 25.14 6.62 0.68
N LEU A 126 25.04 5.46 1.33
CA LEU A 126 26.19 4.78 1.95
C LEU A 126 27.23 4.29 0.94
N ALA A 127 26.86 4.22 -0.34
CA ALA A 127 27.71 3.88 -1.48
C ALA A 127 27.93 5.09 -2.41
N ASP A 128 27.72 6.32 -1.93
CA ASP A 128 27.79 7.58 -2.71
C ASP A 128 26.85 7.63 -3.94
N VAL A 129 25.73 6.90 -3.91
CA VAL A 129 24.71 6.90 -4.97
C VAL A 129 23.49 7.73 -4.54
N ASP A 130 23.20 8.80 -5.29
CA ASP A 130 21.97 9.57 -5.13
C ASP A 130 20.80 8.92 -5.90
N LEU A 131 19.88 8.29 -5.17
CA LEU A 131 18.65 7.73 -5.74
C LEU A 131 17.49 8.73 -5.64
N PRO A 132 16.76 9.02 -6.73
CA PRO A 132 15.65 9.98 -6.76
C PRO A 132 14.35 9.41 -6.14
N VAL A 133 14.42 8.93 -4.90
CA VAL A 133 13.27 8.38 -4.15
C VAL A 133 12.78 9.40 -3.13
N THR A 134 11.47 9.67 -3.12
CA THR A 134 10.81 10.51 -2.11
C THR A 134 9.71 9.71 -1.44
N THR A 135 9.63 9.80 -0.12
CA THR A 135 8.66 9.04 0.69
C THR A 135 7.59 9.95 1.24
N TYR A 136 6.34 9.49 1.21
CA TYR A 136 5.21 10.20 1.79
C TYR A 136 4.50 9.30 2.80
N PRO A 137 4.10 9.81 3.96
CA PRO A 137 3.27 9.05 4.88
C PRO A 137 1.90 8.78 4.25
N ILE A 138 1.36 7.59 4.52
CA ILE A 138 -0.02 7.25 4.22
C ILE A 138 -0.77 7.06 5.53
N GLU A 139 -2.00 7.55 5.58
CA GLU A 139 -2.88 7.38 6.74
C GLU A 139 -3.86 6.24 6.48
N LEU A 140 -3.96 5.34 7.45
CA LEU A 140 -4.89 4.20 7.41
C LEU A 140 -5.69 4.17 8.70
N LEU A 141 -7.02 4.23 8.59
CA LEU A 141 -7.92 4.03 9.71
C LEU A 141 -8.42 2.58 9.72
N LEU A 142 -8.18 1.88 10.83
CA LEU A 142 -8.72 0.55 11.06
C LEU A 142 -9.90 0.65 12.04
N THR A 143 -11.05 0.15 11.62
CA THR A 143 -12.26 0.10 12.46
C THR A 143 -12.50 -1.30 12.97
N VAL A 144 -13.42 -1.43 13.93
CA VAL A 144 -13.93 -2.74 14.34
C VAL A 144 -14.56 -3.44 13.13
N ARG A 145 -14.36 -4.74 13.02
CA ARG A 145 -14.94 -5.53 11.93
C ARG A 145 -16.48 -5.46 12.06
N PRO A 146 -17.20 -5.05 11.00
CA PRO A 146 -18.66 -5.10 11.03
C PRO A 146 -19.16 -6.55 11.05
N GLU A 147 -20.31 -6.79 11.67
CA GLU A 147 -20.95 -8.10 11.80
C GLU A 147 -21.50 -8.61 10.45
N PHE A 148 -20.61 -8.94 9.51
CA PHE A 148 -20.97 -9.61 8.27
C PHE A 148 -20.29 -10.98 8.17
N HIS A 149 -21.09 -11.95 7.72
CA HIS A 149 -20.74 -13.38 7.65
C HIS A 149 -20.02 -13.75 6.35
N ASP A 150 -20.13 -12.94 5.30
CA ASP A 150 -19.56 -13.22 3.99
C ASP A 150 -18.21 -12.52 3.73
N VAL A 151 -17.37 -13.16 2.92
CA VAL A 151 -16.13 -12.56 2.40
C VAL A 151 -16.52 -11.69 1.20
N ILE A 152 -16.39 -10.37 1.35
CA ILE A 152 -16.68 -9.41 0.29
C ILE A 152 -15.38 -8.92 -0.38
N PRO A 153 -15.43 -8.50 -1.64
CA PRO A 153 -14.29 -7.86 -2.29
C PRO A 153 -13.91 -6.54 -1.62
N GLY A 154 -12.60 -6.26 -1.54
CA GLY A 154 -12.13 -4.95 -1.09
C GLY A 154 -12.52 -3.84 -2.06
N ALA A 155 -12.67 -2.62 -1.57
CA ALA A 155 -12.92 -1.45 -2.39
C ALA A 155 -12.04 -0.28 -1.96
N ILE A 156 -11.56 0.51 -2.92
CA ILE A 156 -10.86 1.78 -2.68
C ILE A 156 -11.39 2.85 -3.63
N HIS A 157 -11.42 4.11 -3.19
CA HIS A 157 -11.65 5.23 -4.08
C HIS A 157 -10.40 5.48 -4.95
N VAL A 158 -10.60 5.79 -6.24
CA VAL A 158 -9.50 5.97 -7.21
C VAL A 158 -8.43 6.97 -6.76
N ASP A 159 -8.82 8.03 -6.06
CA ASP A 159 -7.89 9.06 -5.61
C ASP A 159 -6.99 8.65 -4.43
N GLY A 160 -7.17 7.44 -3.89
CA GLY A 160 -6.33 6.86 -2.83
C GLY A 160 -6.32 7.62 -1.50
N THR A 161 -6.92 8.81 -1.45
CA THR A 161 -7.11 9.62 -0.26
C THR A 161 -8.48 9.29 0.31
N SER A 162 -8.50 8.72 1.51
CA SER A 162 -9.74 8.66 2.26
C SER A 162 -10.13 10.10 2.61
N ARG A 163 -10.97 10.76 1.79
CA ARG A 163 -11.72 11.92 2.28
C ARG A 163 -12.82 11.39 3.19
N VAL A 164 -12.51 11.34 4.49
CA VAL A 164 -13.52 11.15 5.53
C VAL A 164 -14.35 12.43 5.59
N GLN A 165 -15.51 12.43 4.94
CA GLN A 165 -16.55 13.43 5.18
C GLN A 165 -17.70 12.78 5.92
N THR A 166 -17.85 13.15 7.18
CA THR A 166 -19.07 12.85 7.94
C THR A 166 -20.14 13.82 7.49
N ILE A 167 -21.01 13.40 6.56
CA ILE A 167 -22.25 14.11 6.29
C ILE A 167 -23.26 13.62 7.32
N THR A 168 -23.25 14.26 8.49
CA THR A 168 -24.44 14.32 9.31
C THR A 168 -24.98 15.72 9.13
N ASP A 169 -26.10 15.85 8.43
CA ASP A 169 -26.91 17.04 8.60
C ASP A 169 -27.13 17.25 10.10
N GLN A 170 -26.74 18.44 10.55
CA GLN A 170 -26.80 19.02 11.90
C GLN A 170 -25.44 19.09 12.66
N ASP A 171 -24.85 20.29 12.60
CA ASP A 171 -23.68 20.84 13.33
C ASP A 171 -23.59 20.37 14.80
N PRO A 172 -22.38 20.06 15.34
CA PRO A 172 -21.73 21.02 16.24
C PRO A 172 -20.19 20.90 16.34
N ARG A 173 -19.59 21.88 17.03
CA ARG A 173 -18.19 22.07 17.42
C ARG A 173 -17.53 20.96 18.29
N ASP A 174 -17.92 19.69 18.13
CA ASP A 174 -17.50 18.56 19.00
C ASP A 174 -16.46 17.61 18.37
N TRP A 175 -15.86 17.97 17.24
CA TRP A 175 -14.68 17.27 16.72
C TRP A 175 -13.43 17.73 17.49
N GLN A 176 -13.28 17.30 18.74
CA GLN A 176 -11.96 17.24 19.33
C GLN A 176 -11.19 16.11 18.64
N LEU A 177 -10.48 16.46 17.57
CA LEU A 177 -9.23 15.80 17.22
C LEU A 177 -8.47 15.57 18.54
N CYS A 178 -8.17 14.32 18.87
CA CYS A 178 -6.98 14.01 19.65
C CYS A 178 -5.73 14.29 18.80
N CYS A 179 -5.58 15.55 18.42
CA CYS A 179 -4.36 16.26 18.10
C CYS A 179 -4.43 17.60 18.83
N ALA A 180 -4.83 17.59 20.11
CA ALA A 180 -4.52 18.71 20.98
C ALA A 180 -3.00 18.70 21.15
N GLY A 181 -2.36 19.77 20.65
CA GLY A 181 -0.97 20.04 20.95
C GLY A 181 -0.75 20.02 22.46
N SER A 182 0.05 19.06 22.92
CA SER A 182 1.00 19.37 23.97
C SER A 182 2.06 20.31 23.35
N PRO A 183 2.38 21.44 23.98
CA PRO A 183 3.39 22.39 23.48
C PRO A 183 4.83 21.83 23.49
N ASN A 184 5.03 20.56 23.88
CA ASN A 184 6.30 19.85 23.76
C ASN A 184 6.19 18.70 22.75
N ARG A 185 6.42 18.99 21.46
CA ARG A 185 6.88 17.96 20.51
C ARG A 185 8.40 17.97 20.47
N PRO A 186 9.10 16.86 20.76
CA PRO A 186 10.48 16.72 20.33
C PRO A 186 10.51 16.71 18.79
N THR A 187 11.30 17.61 18.21
CA THR A 187 11.68 17.55 16.80
C THR A 187 12.50 16.28 16.59
N PHE A 188 12.00 15.37 15.75
CA PHE A 188 12.85 14.33 15.19
C PHE A 188 13.59 14.94 13.99
N PRO A 189 14.92 14.98 14.01
CA PRO A 189 15.68 15.46 12.86
C PRO A 189 15.52 14.46 11.70
N VAL A 190 15.46 15.03 10.51
CA VAL A 190 15.64 14.36 9.21
C VAL A 190 17.03 13.73 9.14
#